data_AF-X1IKT1-F1
#
_entry.id   AF-X1IKT1-F1
#
_cell.length_a   1.000
_cell.length_b   1.000
_cell.length_c   1.000
_cell.angle_alpha   90.00
_cell.angle_beta   90.00
_cell.angle_gamma   90.00
#
_symmetry.space_group_name_H-M   'P 1'
#
loop_
_entity.id
_entity.type
_entity.pdbx_description
1 polymer ?
#
loop_
_entity_poly.entity_id
_entity_poly.type
_entity_poly.pdbx_seq_one_letter_code
_entity_poly.pdbx_strand_id
1 'polypeptide(L)'
;MFRQSPKQENSSDVTRFRSSDELERYCNYVRFMVNHFKDRIKYYEIWNEPSGEPEDYINLVKHVVPVIREEYPEAKIVIGALSGEWVAGYPGYDVERYSMNADYIKEFLGPDLAPIIDVISWHPLYNNRPNDPYYQNYPQMIKEIKEFAASNGFKG
;
A
#
# COMPACT_ATOMS: atom_id res chain seq x y z
N MET A 1 25.33 -43.59 -12.95
CA MET A 1 24.14 -43.00 -13.61
C MET A 1 23.25 -42.45 -12.50
N PHE A 2 23.47 -41.20 -12.07
CA PHE A 2 22.66 -40.56 -11.04
C PHE A 2 21.64 -39.66 -11.74
N ARG A 3 20.34 -39.97 -11.59
CA ARG A 3 19.27 -39.05 -11.97
C ARG A 3 19.39 -37.83 -11.07
N GLN A 4 19.69 -36.68 -11.65
CA GLN A 4 19.49 -35.41 -10.96
C GLN A 4 17.98 -35.25 -10.75
N SER A 5 17.57 -35.06 -9.49
CA SER A 5 16.22 -34.63 -9.17
C SER A 5 15.95 -33.28 -9.84
N PRO A 6 14.74 -33.03 -10.39
CA PRO A 6 14.42 -31.73 -10.93
C PRO A 6 14.56 -30.68 -9.82
N LYS A 7 15.24 -29.57 -10.09
CA LYS A 7 15.15 -28.38 -9.24
C LYS A 7 13.67 -28.00 -9.20
N GLN A 8 13.08 -27.99 -8.01
CA GLN A 8 11.81 -27.30 -7.80
C GLN A 8 12.06 -25.82 -8.10
N GLU A 9 11.56 -25.34 -9.24
CA GLU A 9 11.30 -23.92 -9.45
C GLU A 9 10.19 -23.52 -8.47
N ASN A 10 10.59 -23.12 -7.27
CA ASN A 10 9.70 -22.52 -6.31
C ASN A 10 9.62 -21.02 -6.63
N SER A 11 9.05 -20.70 -7.80
CA SER A 11 8.56 -19.36 -8.12
C SER A 11 7.07 -19.39 -7.79
N SER A 12 6.71 -18.97 -6.58
CA SER A 12 5.32 -18.67 -6.30
C SER A 12 4.87 -17.58 -7.29
N ASP A 13 4.01 -17.95 -8.25
CA ASP A 13 3.30 -17.06 -9.19
C ASP A 13 2.37 -16.11 -8.42
N VAL A 14 2.95 -15.26 -7.58
CA VAL A 14 2.23 -14.21 -6.89
C VAL A 14 2.09 -13.08 -7.90
N THR A 15 0.86 -12.80 -8.30
CA THR A 15 0.56 -11.72 -9.24
C THR A 15 1.16 -10.40 -8.77
N ARG A 16 1.79 -9.69 -9.70
CA ARG A 16 2.40 -8.37 -9.46
C ARG A 16 1.72 -7.27 -10.29
N PHE A 17 0.62 -7.59 -10.97
CA PHE A 17 -0.08 -6.66 -11.88
C PHE A 17 0.82 -6.05 -12.94
N ARG A 18 1.78 -6.85 -13.44
CA ARG A 18 2.75 -6.42 -14.44
C ARG A 18 2.24 -6.65 -15.86
N SER A 19 1.37 -7.63 -16.06
CA SER A 19 0.76 -7.90 -17.36
C SER A 19 -0.57 -7.16 -17.53
N SER A 20 -0.89 -6.80 -18.77
CA SER A 20 -2.19 -6.22 -19.16
C SER A 20 -3.35 -7.11 -18.74
N ASP A 21 -3.21 -8.43 -18.90
CA ASP A 21 -4.28 -9.40 -18.66
C ASP A 21 -4.59 -9.55 -17.17
N GLU A 22 -3.56 -9.50 -16.31
CA GLU A 22 -3.74 -9.48 -14.85
C GLU A 22 -4.45 -8.20 -14.40
N LEU A 23 -4.00 -7.04 -14.91
CA LEU A 23 -4.61 -5.74 -14.61
C LEU A 23 -6.06 -5.71 -15.06
N GLU A 24 -6.36 -6.16 -16.28
CA GLU A 24 -7.72 -6.19 -16.81
C GLU A 24 -8.63 -7.09 -15.97
N ARG A 25 -8.16 -8.30 -15.64
CA ARG A 25 -8.90 -9.23 -14.76
C ARG A 25 -9.21 -8.61 -13.40
N TYR A 26 -8.23 -7.93 -12.80
CA TYR A 26 -8.43 -7.27 -11.52
C TYR A 26 -9.38 -6.08 -11.63
N CYS A 27 -9.24 -5.24 -12.65
CA CYS A 27 -10.16 -4.14 -12.94
C CYS A 27 -11.61 -4.62 -13.14
N ASN A 28 -11.82 -5.74 -13.83
CA ASN A 28 -13.14 -6.34 -13.99
C ASN A 28 -13.73 -6.80 -12.64
N TYR A 29 -12.90 -7.37 -11.75
CA TYR A 29 -13.31 -7.71 -10.40
C TYR A 29 -13.66 -6.46 -9.57
N VAL A 30 -12.81 -5.42 -9.61
CA VAL A 30 -13.07 -4.14 -8.94
C VAL A 30 -14.39 -3.54 -9.41
N ARG A 31 -14.61 -3.49 -10.73
CA ARG A 31 -15.86 -2.99 -11.33
C ARG A 31 -17.07 -3.71 -10.77
N PHE A 32 -17.04 -5.05 -10.77
CA PHE A 32 -18.11 -5.87 -10.21
C PHE A 32 -18.38 -5.54 -8.73
N MET A 33 -17.33 -5.44 -7.91
CA MET A 33 -17.45 -5.18 -6.48
C MET A 33 -17.97 -3.78 -6.18
N VAL A 34 -17.41 -2.74 -6.81
CA VAL A 34 -17.86 -1.35 -6.63
C VAL A 34 -19.31 -1.21 -7.07
N ASN A 35 -19.68 -1.77 -8.23
CA ASN A 35 -21.04 -1.72 -8.71
C ASN A 35 -22.03 -2.41 -7.77
N HIS A 36 -21.65 -3.57 -7.21
CA HIS A 36 -22.48 -4.29 -6.25
C HIS A 36 -22.67 -3.51 -4.94
N PHE A 37 -21.60 -2.91 -4.41
CA PHE A 37 -21.58 -2.27 -3.09
C PHE A 37 -21.77 -0.75 -3.08
N LYS A 38 -21.91 -0.12 -4.25
CA LYS A 38 -22.23 1.32 -4.35
C LYS A 38 -23.44 1.65 -3.50
N ASP A 39 -23.45 2.88 -2.98
CA ASP A 39 -24.43 3.42 -2.03
C ASP A 39 -24.43 2.78 -0.62
N ARG A 40 -23.68 1.67 -0.41
CA ARG A 40 -23.54 1.00 0.89
C ARG A 40 -22.14 1.15 1.49
N ILE A 41 -21.12 1.07 0.65
CA ILE A 41 -19.72 1.21 1.05
C ILE A 41 -19.12 2.42 0.33
N LYS A 42 -18.53 3.33 1.13
CA LYS A 42 -17.94 4.57 0.62
C LYS A 42 -16.45 4.49 0.40
N TYR A 43 -15.73 3.67 1.17
CA TYR A 43 -14.28 3.59 1.13
C TYR A 43 -13.83 2.30 0.45
N TYR A 44 -12.91 2.42 -0.51
CA TYR A 44 -12.32 1.30 -1.23
C TYR A 44 -10.81 1.38 -1.08
N GLU A 45 -10.25 0.47 -0.30
CA GLU A 45 -8.81 0.34 -0.09
C GLU A 45 -8.21 -0.63 -1.11
N ILE A 46 -7.15 -0.17 -1.79
CA ILE A 46 -6.47 -0.94 -2.82
C ILE A 46 -5.29 -1.66 -2.19
N TRP A 47 -5.42 -2.98 -2.02
CA TRP A 47 -4.40 -3.90 -1.51
C TRP A 47 -4.03 -3.72 -0.03
N ASN A 48 -3.71 -4.82 0.65
CA ASN A 48 -3.16 -4.83 2.00
C ASN A 48 -1.67 -5.21 1.96
N GLU A 49 -0.80 -4.37 2.50
CA GLU A 49 0.66 -4.60 2.58
C GLU A 49 1.24 -5.03 1.22
N PRO A 50 1.22 -4.12 0.22
CA PRO A 50 1.77 -4.43 -1.09
C PRO A 50 3.23 -4.86 -0.96
N SER A 51 3.54 -5.99 -1.60
CA SER A 51 4.90 -6.48 -1.70
C SER A 51 5.43 -6.23 -3.11
N GLY A 52 6.75 -6.13 -3.25
CA GLY A 52 7.41 -5.89 -4.53
C GLY A 52 7.84 -4.43 -4.66
N GLU A 53 8.08 -4.00 -5.90
CA GLU A 53 8.57 -2.65 -6.17
C GLU A 53 7.42 -1.63 -6.05
N PRO A 54 7.67 -0.43 -5.50
CA PRO A 54 6.65 0.62 -5.41
C PRO A 54 5.94 0.92 -6.74
N GLU A 55 6.67 0.84 -7.86
CA GLU A 55 6.17 1.10 -9.20
C GLU A 55 5.05 0.13 -9.63
N ASP A 56 5.12 -1.14 -9.21
CA ASP A 56 4.09 -2.13 -9.52
C ASP A 56 2.76 -1.74 -8.85
N TYR A 57 2.82 -1.32 -7.59
CA TYR A 57 1.65 -0.86 -6.85
C TYR A 57 1.12 0.48 -7.39
N ILE A 58 2.00 1.42 -7.73
CA ILE A 58 1.62 2.68 -8.39
C ILE A 58 0.89 2.40 -9.71
N ASN A 59 1.42 1.47 -10.51
CA ASN A 59 0.80 1.05 -11.75
C ASN A 59 -0.60 0.46 -11.53
N LEU A 60 -0.75 -0.42 -10.53
CA LEU A 60 -2.06 -0.97 -10.14
C LEU A 60 -3.06 0.14 -9.78
N VAL A 61 -2.68 1.06 -8.88
CA VAL A 61 -3.55 2.15 -8.43
C VAL A 61 -3.99 3.02 -9.61
N LYS A 62 -3.09 3.36 -10.53
CA LYS A 62 -3.42 4.18 -11.72
C LYS A 62 -4.46 3.52 -12.64
N HIS A 63 -4.52 2.19 -12.68
CA HIS A 63 -5.53 1.46 -13.47
C HIS A 63 -6.85 1.28 -12.72
N VAL A 64 -6.79 1.09 -11.41
CA VAL A 64 -7.95 0.78 -10.57
C VAL A 64 -8.77 2.04 -10.24
N VAL A 65 -8.11 3.17 -9.98
CA VAL A 65 -8.77 4.44 -9.63
C VAL A 65 -9.82 4.86 -10.67
N PRO A 66 -9.53 4.91 -11.98
CA PRO A 66 -10.53 5.26 -12.99
C PRO A 66 -11.75 4.33 -12.98
N VAL A 67 -11.56 3.03 -12.77
CA VAL A 67 -12.65 2.05 -12.73
C VAL A 67 -13.58 2.31 -11.54
N ILE A 68 -13.02 2.57 -10.35
CA ILE A 68 -13.82 2.92 -9.17
C ILE A 68 -14.61 4.21 -9.42
N ARG A 69 -13.98 5.23 -10.00
CA ARG A 69 -14.62 6.52 -10.29
C ARG A 69 -15.71 6.43 -11.35
N GLU A 70 -15.53 5.58 -12.35
CA GLU A 70 -16.54 5.31 -13.40
C GLU A 70 -17.81 4.70 -12.78
N GLU A 71 -17.66 3.72 -11.90
CA GLU A 71 -18.79 3.03 -11.28
C GLU A 71 -19.43 3.82 -10.13
N TYR A 72 -18.61 4.54 -9.34
CA TYR A 72 -19.06 5.32 -8.21
C TYR A 72 -18.20 6.58 -8.00
N PRO A 73 -18.57 7.73 -8.61
CA PRO A 73 -17.78 8.96 -8.55
C PRO A 73 -17.52 9.48 -7.13
N GLU A 74 -18.45 9.26 -6.19
CA GLU A 74 -18.35 9.73 -4.80
C GLU A 74 -17.54 8.79 -3.88
N ALA A 75 -17.08 7.64 -4.40
CA ALA A 75 -16.24 6.72 -3.63
C ALA A 75 -14.99 7.43 -3.07
N LYS A 76 -14.53 6.98 -1.92
CA LYS A 76 -13.28 7.38 -1.28
C LYS A 76 -12.23 6.32 -1.54
N ILE A 77 -11.20 6.70 -2.27
CA ILE A 77 -10.12 5.80 -2.65
C ILE A 77 -9.03 5.86 -1.59
N VAL A 78 -8.78 4.72 -0.97
CA VAL A 78 -7.75 4.55 0.07
C VAL A 78 -6.58 3.79 -0.54
N ILE A 79 -5.37 4.31 -0.35
CA ILE A 79 -4.14 3.60 -0.72
C ILE A 79 -3.19 3.52 0.47
N GLY A 80 -2.13 2.75 0.31
CA GLY A 80 -1.05 2.66 1.26
C GLY A 80 -1.09 1.30 1.93
N ALA A 81 -1.93 1.08 2.94
CA ALA A 81 -1.98 -0.13 3.76
C ALA A 81 -0.58 -0.73 4.02
N LEU A 82 0.44 0.14 4.14
CA LEU A 82 1.83 -0.22 4.08
C LEU A 82 2.25 -0.84 5.41
N SER A 83 3.06 -1.89 5.33
CA SER A 83 3.80 -2.43 6.47
C SER A 83 5.17 -1.77 6.56
N GLY A 84 5.66 -1.65 7.78
CA GLY A 84 6.99 -1.21 8.11
C GLY A 84 7.97 -2.39 8.11
N GLU A 85 9.11 -2.17 8.74
CA GLU A 85 10.20 -3.12 8.86
C GLU A 85 10.37 -3.62 10.30
N TRP A 86 10.93 -4.82 10.42
CA TRP A 86 11.30 -5.42 11.70
C TRP A 86 12.81 -5.37 11.88
N VAL A 87 13.25 -4.70 12.95
CA VAL A 87 14.67 -4.46 13.25
C VAL A 87 15.10 -5.34 14.42
N ALA A 88 15.91 -6.35 14.15
CA ALA A 88 16.48 -7.23 15.17
C ALA A 88 17.53 -6.50 16.03
N GLY A 89 17.59 -6.85 17.33
CA GLY A 89 18.64 -6.37 18.23
C GLY A 89 18.53 -4.91 18.67
N TYR A 90 17.39 -4.26 18.44
CA TYR A 90 17.15 -2.90 18.93
C TYR A 90 17.13 -2.88 20.47
N PRO A 91 17.88 -1.98 21.14
CA PRO A 91 17.93 -1.93 22.60
C PRO A 91 16.54 -1.83 23.24
N GLY A 92 16.28 -2.72 24.19
CA GLY A 92 14.97 -2.80 24.82
C GLY A 92 13.92 -3.46 23.93
N TYR A 93 14.26 -4.42 23.09
CA TYR A 93 13.30 -5.39 22.54
C TYR A 93 13.93 -6.77 22.64
N ASP A 94 13.12 -7.78 22.93
CA ASP A 94 13.62 -9.15 23.16
C ASP A 94 14.01 -9.86 21.86
N VAL A 95 13.35 -9.49 20.75
CA VAL A 95 13.56 -10.10 19.43
C VAL A 95 13.75 -9.00 18.38
N GLU A 96 12.64 -8.37 17.99
CA GLU A 96 12.60 -7.37 16.92
C GLU A 96 11.76 -6.17 17.34
N ARG A 97 12.11 -5.02 16.79
CA ARG A 97 11.43 -3.75 16.95
C ARG A 97 10.84 -3.33 15.62
N TYR A 98 9.54 -3.07 15.59
CA TYR A 98 8.87 -2.57 14.38
C TYR A 98 9.13 -1.08 14.15
N SER A 99 9.30 -0.66 12.90
CA SER A 99 9.28 0.75 12.51
C SER A 99 8.73 1.02 11.13
N MET A 100 8.23 2.23 10.94
CA MET A 100 7.87 2.77 9.64
C MET A 100 8.71 4.02 9.35
N ASN A 101 9.15 4.16 8.11
CA ASN A 101 9.86 5.35 7.63
C ASN A 101 8.90 6.25 6.83
N ALA A 102 8.92 7.56 7.10
CA ALA A 102 8.13 8.54 6.35
C ALA A 102 8.49 8.53 4.86
N ASP A 103 9.77 8.39 4.52
CA ASP A 103 10.25 8.48 3.14
C ASP A 103 9.73 7.31 2.31
N TYR A 104 9.64 6.12 2.89
CA TYR A 104 9.00 4.97 2.25
C TYR A 104 7.52 5.24 1.94
N ILE A 105 6.77 5.85 2.86
CA ILE A 105 5.37 6.24 2.58
C ILE A 105 5.31 7.30 1.46
N LYS A 106 6.25 8.26 1.44
CA LYS A 106 6.30 9.34 0.46
C LYS A 106 6.56 8.85 -0.97
N GLU A 107 7.21 7.70 -1.17
CA GLU A 107 7.40 7.07 -2.49
C GLU A 107 6.07 6.86 -3.23
N PHE A 108 4.99 6.62 -2.49
CA PHE A 108 3.65 6.40 -3.03
C PHE A 108 2.79 7.66 -3.15
N LEU A 109 3.29 8.81 -2.66
CA LEU A 109 2.54 10.06 -2.56
C LEU A 109 3.07 11.14 -3.50
N GLY A 110 3.75 10.73 -4.56
CA GLY A 110 4.18 11.61 -5.64
C GLY A 110 3.01 12.16 -6.48
N PRO A 111 3.30 13.03 -7.46
CA PRO A 111 2.30 13.73 -8.26
C PRO A 111 1.43 12.80 -9.14
N ASP A 112 1.86 11.55 -9.35
CA ASP A 112 1.09 10.54 -10.08
C ASP A 112 -0.12 10.00 -9.30
N LEU A 113 -0.01 9.90 -7.97
CA LEU A 113 -1.05 9.29 -7.13
C LEU A 113 -1.74 10.29 -6.23
N ALA A 114 -1.00 11.23 -5.62
CA ALA A 114 -1.55 12.17 -4.66
C ALA A 114 -2.81 12.91 -5.16
N PRO A 115 -2.91 13.38 -6.43
CA PRO A 115 -4.10 14.08 -6.90
C PRO A 115 -5.36 13.21 -7.10
N ILE A 116 -5.21 11.88 -7.17
CA ILE A 116 -6.29 10.97 -7.60
C ILE A 116 -6.85 10.08 -6.47
N ILE A 117 -6.26 10.15 -5.28
CA ILE A 117 -6.64 9.41 -4.07
C ILE A 117 -7.34 10.31 -3.05
N ASP A 118 -8.06 9.72 -2.09
CA ASP A 118 -8.77 10.46 -1.03
C ASP A 118 -8.23 10.20 0.38
N VAL A 119 -7.61 9.05 0.62
CA VAL A 119 -7.15 8.65 1.96
C VAL A 119 -5.83 7.91 1.84
N ILE A 120 -4.93 8.20 2.77
CA ILE A 120 -3.65 7.51 2.92
C ILE A 120 -3.72 6.67 4.20
N SER A 121 -3.43 5.38 4.08
CA SER A 121 -3.45 4.40 5.16
C SER A 121 -2.10 3.69 5.28
N TRP A 122 -1.78 3.21 6.47
CA TRP A 122 -0.66 2.30 6.72
C TRP A 122 -0.87 1.63 8.07
N HIS A 123 -0.04 0.65 8.41
CA HIS A 123 -0.07 -0.04 9.69
C HIS A 123 1.04 0.51 10.60
N PRO A 124 0.76 1.53 11.42
CA PRO A 124 1.75 2.05 12.36
C PRO A 124 1.82 1.18 13.61
N LEU A 125 2.95 1.26 14.30
CA LEU A 125 3.13 0.81 15.68
C LEU A 125 2.76 -0.67 15.95
N TYR A 126 3.76 -1.54 16.06
CA TYR A 126 3.55 -2.93 16.46
C TYR A 126 4.36 -3.24 17.72
N ASN A 127 3.67 -3.40 18.86
CA ASN A 127 4.28 -3.59 20.18
C ASN A 127 5.37 -2.56 20.52
N ASN A 128 5.34 -1.38 19.87
CA ASN A 128 6.32 -0.35 20.14
C ASN A 128 6.14 0.16 21.58
N ARG A 129 7.24 0.23 22.31
CA ARG A 129 7.25 0.74 23.68
C ARG A 129 6.94 2.24 23.65
N PRO A 130 6.23 2.79 24.66
CA PRO A 130 5.94 4.22 24.68
C PRO A 130 7.19 5.10 24.62
N ASN A 131 8.33 4.66 25.17
CA ASN A 131 9.60 5.41 25.11
C ASN A 131 10.42 5.16 23.83
N ASP A 132 9.92 4.39 22.87
CA ASP A 132 10.58 4.16 21.58
C ASP A 132 10.61 5.47 20.77
N PRO A 133 11.76 5.87 20.17
CA PRO A 133 11.84 7.06 19.33
C PRO A 133 10.84 7.12 18.18
N TYR A 134 10.50 5.99 17.55
CA TYR A 134 9.47 5.95 16.51
C TYR A 134 8.08 6.23 17.08
N TYR A 135 7.76 5.70 18.26
CA TYR A 135 6.51 6.03 18.95
C TYR A 135 6.45 7.52 19.31
N GLN A 136 7.53 8.06 19.89
CA GLN A 136 7.60 9.46 20.33
C GLN A 136 7.56 10.44 19.15
N ASN A 137 8.19 10.11 18.03
CA ASN A 137 8.25 10.97 16.85
C ASN A 137 7.08 10.75 15.88
N TYR A 138 6.16 9.83 16.17
CA TYR A 138 5.03 9.52 15.28
C TYR A 138 4.22 10.78 14.90
N PRO A 139 3.87 11.72 15.80
CA PRO A 139 3.14 12.93 15.41
C PRO A 139 3.89 13.81 14.41
N GLN A 140 5.23 13.89 14.52
CA GLN A 140 6.07 14.64 13.59
C GLN A 140 6.11 13.95 12.21
N MET A 141 6.19 12.62 12.19
CA MET A 141 6.08 11.83 10.97
C MET A 141 4.75 12.08 10.24
N ILE A 142 3.62 12.13 10.97
CA ILE A 142 2.31 12.49 10.39
C ILE A 142 2.34 13.85 9.71
N LYS A 143 2.95 14.84 10.38
CA LYS A 143 3.04 16.20 9.85
C LYS A 143 3.80 16.22 8.53
N GLU A 144 4.94 15.56 8.47
CA GLU A 144 5.77 15.49 7.25
C GLU A 144 5.06 14.80 6.09
N ILE A 145 4.35 13.70 6.36
CA ILE A 145 3.58 12.99 5.33
C ILE A 145 2.45 13.88 4.80
N LYS A 146 1.73 14.57 5.68
CA LYS A 146 0.65 15.49 5.29
C LYS A 146 1.16 16.64 4.42
N GLU A 147 2.27 17.26 4.83
CA GLU A 147 2.89 18.36 4.07
C GLU A 147 3.36 17.88 2.70
N PHE A 148 4.01 16.71 2.62
CA PHE A 148 4.45 16.13 1.36
C PHE A 148 3.28 15.79 0.43
N ALA A 149 2.25 15.10 0.94
CA ALA A 149 1.08 14.74 0.14
C ALA A 149 0.37 15.98 -0.41
N ALA A 150 0.13 16.98 0.45
CA ALA A 150 -0.49 18.24 0.04
C ALA A 150 0.34 18.96 -1.03
N SER A 151 1.67 18.97 -0.91
CA SER A 151 2.58 19.57 -1.90
C SER A 151 2.52 18.88 -3.26
N ASN A 152 2.11 17.61 -3.31
CA ASN A 152 1.93 16.82 -4.53
C ASN A 152 0.48 16.81 -5.04
N GLY A 153 -0.39 17.67 -4.51
CA GLY A 153 -1.75 17.87 -5.01
C GLY A 153 -2.82 16.98 -4.38
N PHE A 154 -2.50 16.30 -3.27
CA PHE A 154 -3.50 15.62 -2.45
C PHE A 154 -4.52 16.61 -1.87
N LYS A 155 -5.80 16.26 -1.92
CA LYS A 155 -6.92 17.12 -1.50
C LYS A 155 -7.80 16.51 -0.40
N GLY A 156 -7.44 15.32 0.09
CA GLY A 156 -8.23 14.52 1.06
C GLY A 156 -7.71 14.57 2.48
#